data_AF-A0A7K4H100-F1
#
_entry.id   AF-A0A7K4H100-F1
#
_cell.length_a   1.000
_cell.length_b   1.000
_cell.length_c   1.000
_cell.angle_alpha   90.00
_cell.angle_beta   90.00
_cell.angle_gamma   90.00
#
_symmetry.space_group_name_H-M   'P 1'
#
loop_
_entity.id
_entity.type
_entity.pdbx_description
1 polymer ?
#
loop_
_entity_poly.entity_id
_entity_poly.type
_entity_poly.pdbx_seq_one_letter_code
_entity_poly.pdbx_strand_id
1 'polypeptide(L)'
;MELIEILNQIPEYKEFMTIAELDDSSKKLAKEFNHVDLKEIGKSREGRTIYCLKIGEGKENALLFGFPHPNEPIGSMSLEFLSQFLAENPEFSKETDYTWYIIKAIDIDGAVLNEGWFKGQFDPIKYAKYYYRCSQSDQVEWSFPINYKKLKWETPLPETQVLMHLINELKPKFMFSLHNWDFCGVYFYVTREVGNLFDDLTKFVKNEGLPLHLGEPELPFRKTLHDAIFQNEGVQEFYDFIESKGIENPLEFVKSGTSSWDYLKNITNEESFTLVCELPYFTHDSIGDNSLSEFERRDVLLQSLEYNKNNYKHAKRIFNKIRTFCDKSTRIYNAVDDYIKITRPNIDSSIYEIKTSSMYDGKATIAQAFDSNVARRYIRSLLMISMIPRLCEEAISNHPENEIELANIKNDLEKWIEQKIDELLTGIKYEVIPIQKLVRVQIGSAFI
;
A
#
# COMPACT_ATOMS: atom_id res chain seq x y z
N MET A 1 13.17 21.38 18.70
CA MET A 1 13.40 20.07 19.37
C MET A 1 14.21 19.21 18.41
N GLU A 2 15.22 18.48 18.88
CA GLU A 2 16.03 17.65 17.96
C GLU A 2 15.20 16.46 17.45
N LEU A 3 15.35 16.07 16.18
CA LEU A 3 14.54 15.01 15.57
C LEU A 3 14.58 13.71 16.39
N ILE A 4 15.77 13.32 16.86
CA ILE A 4 15.95 12.09 17.63
C ILE A 4 15.19 12.11 18.97
N GLU A 5 15.01 13.29 19.59
CA GLU A 5 14.24 13.45 20.83
C GLU A 5 12.75 13.22 20.58
N ILE A 6 12.25 13.65 19.42
CA ILE A 6 10.87 13.37 19.00
C ILE A 6 10.70 11.87 18.72
N LEU A 7 11.61 11.28 17.94
CA LEU A 7 11.52 9.87 17.57
C LEU A 7 11.61 8.92 18.77
N ASN A 8 12.33 9.30 19.84
CA ASN A 8 12.44 8.51 21.06
C ASN A 8 11.17 8.54 21.92
N GLN A 9 10.22 9.42 21.64
CA GLN A 9 8.90 9.44 22.28
C GLN A 9 7.91 8.46 21.64
N ILE A 10 8.22 7.93 20.45
CA ILE A 10 7.33 7.00 19.75
C ILE A 10 7.16 5.73 20.60
N PRO A 11 5.93 5.34 20.97
CA PRO A 11 5.69 4.15 21.78
C PRO A 11 6.17 2.85 21.13
N GLU A 12 6.55 1.88 21.95
CA GLU A 12 6.77 0.50 21.49
C GLU A 12 5.43 -0.21 21.20
N TYR A 13 4.76 0.19 20.12
CA TYR A 13 3.54 -0.46 19.66
C TYR A 13 3.77 -1.96 19.44
N LYS A 14 2.93 -2.79 20.07
CA LYS A 14 2.94 -4.26 19.89
C LYS A 14 1.89 -4.75 18.90
N GLU A 15 0.90 -3.91 18.63
CA GLU A 15 -0.28 -4.20 17.83
C GLU A 15 -0.69 -2.95 17.06
N PHE A 16 -1.39 -3.13 15.93
CA PHE A 16 -2.03 -2.04 15.22
C PHE A 16 -3.36 -1.68 15.88
N MET A 17 -3.77 -0.42 15.76
CA MET A 17 -5.09 0.03 16.22
C MET A 17 -6.17 -0.30 15.19
N THR A 18 -7.34 -0.71 15.67
CA THR A 18 -8.55 -0.85 14.84
C THR A 18 -9.06 0.53 14.43
N ILE A 19 -9.94 0.58 13.42
CA ILE A 19 -10.59 1.83 13.00
C ILE A 19 -11.38 2.45 14.16
N ALA A 20 -12.07 1.62 14.95
CA ALA A 20 -12.78 2.09 16.13
C ALA A 20 -11.83 2.70 17.19
N GLU A 21 -10.69 2.07 17.45
CA GLU A 21 -9.68 2.59 18.39
C GLU A 21 -9.07 3.92 17.89
N LEU A 22 -8.80 4.05 16.60
CA LEU A 22 -8.27 5.28 15.99
C LEU A 22 -9.29 6.44 16.06
N ASP A 23 -10.57 6.16 15.80
CA ASP A 23 -11.65 7.13 15.90
C ASP A 23 -11.84 7.59 17.35
N ASP A 24 -11.87 6.66 18.30
CA ASP A 24 -12.03 6.96 19.72
C ASP A 24 -10.83 7.76 20.25
N SER A 25 -9.60 7.43 19.83
CA SER A 25 -8.41 8.22 20.14
C SER A 25 -8.54 9.65 19.60
N SER A 26 -8.95 9.82 18.34
CA SER A 26 -9.11 11.16 17.73
C SER A 26 -10.17 12.00 18.44
N LYS A 27 -11.30 11.40 18.82
CA LYS A 27 -12.36 12.05 19.61
C LYS A 27 -11.89 12.42 21.00
N LYS A 28 -11.06 11.59 21.63
CA LYS A 28 -10.46 11.88 22.94
C LYS A 28 -9.50 13.06 22.83
N LEU A 29 -8.60 13.05 21.85
CA LEU A 29 -7.61 14.09 21.63
C LEU A 29 -8.26 15.49 21.49
N ALA A 30 -9.29 15.62 20.64
CA ALA A 30 -10.00 16.87 20.44
C ALA A 30 -10.83 17.35 21.66
N LYS A 31 -11.16 16.44 22.59
CA LYS A 31 -11.80 16.82 23.86
C LYS A 31 -10.78 17.30 24.90
N GLU A 32 -9.58 16.73 24.85
CA GLU A 32 -8.50 17.01 25.81
C GLU A 32 -7.78 18.33 25.49
N PHE A 33 -7.57 18.62 24.20
CA PHE A 33 -6.85 19.80 23.74
C PHE A 33 -7.79 20.73 22.96
N ASN A 34 -8.04 21.93 23.50
CA ASN A 34 -8.97 22.91 22.92
C ASN A 34 -8.55 23.51 21.56
N HIS A 35 -7.28 23.35 21.18
CA HIS A 35 -6.70 23.81 19.92
C HIS A 35 -6.60 22.69 18.87
N VAL A 36 -7.19 21.53 19.17
CA VAL A 36 -7.31 20.40 18.24
C VAL A 36 -8.77 20.33 17.78
N ASP A 37 -9.00 20.63 16.52
CA ASP A 37 -10.33 20.53 15.92
C ASP A 37 -10.51 19.14 15.29
N LEU A 38 -11.59 18.44 15.61
CA LEU A 38 -12.01 17.22 14.91
C LEU A 38 -13.23 17.51 14.03
N LYS A 39 -13.12 17.24 12.74
CA LYS A 39 -14.20 17.43 11.77
C LYS A 39 -14.63 16.11 11.16
N GLU A 40 -15.94 15.95 10.98
CA GLU A 40 -16.51 14.95 10.08
C GLU A 40 -16.42 15.50 8.65
N ILE A 41 -15.62 14.85 7.80
CA ILE A 41 -15.31 15.35 6.45
C ILE A 41 -16.00 14.57 5.33
N GLY A 42 -16.68 13.48 5.67
CA GLY A 42 -17.48 12.70 4.73
C GLY A 42 -17.80 11.31 5.27
N LYS A 43 -18.23 10.44 4.35
CA LYS A 43 -18.55 9.05 4.66
C LYS A 43 -17.91 8.11 3.63
N SER A 44 -17.54 6.92 4.08
CA SER A 44 -17.12 5.82 3.21
C SER A 44 -18.29 5.26 2.39
N ARG A 45 -18.00 4.34 1.48
CA ARG A 45 -19.02 3.63 0.68
C ARG A 45 -20.04 2.88 1.54
N GLU A 46 -19.64 2.33 2.68
CA GLU A 46 -20.53 1.67 3.64
C GLU A 46 -21.12 2.63 4.69
N GLY A 47 -20.91 3.95 4.52
CA GLY A 47 -21.55 4.97 5.33
C GLY A 47 -20.87 5.25 6.68
N ARG A 48 -19.65 4.71 6.91
CA ARG A 48 -18.84 5.02 8.09
C ARG A 48 -18.31 6.45 7.98
N THR A 49 -18.29 7.18 9.09
CA THR A 49 -17.81 8.57 9.11
C THR A 49 -16.30 8.61 8.95
N ILE A 50 -15.82 9.52 8.12
CA ILE A 50 -14.39 9.81 7.98
C ILE A 50 -14.10 11.10 8.76
N TYR A 51 -13.10 11.03 9.64
CA TYR A 51 -12.69 12.15 10.49
C TYR A 51 -11.36 12.77 10.02
N CYS A 52 -11.22 14.06 10.23
CA CYS A 52 -9.95 14.78 10.09
C CYS A 52 -9.67 15.64 11.32
N LEU A 53 -8.47 15.50 11.84
CA LEU A 53 -7.90 16.36 12.87
C LEU A 53 -7.23 17.55 12.21
N LYS A 54 -7.53 18.76 12.69
CA LYS A 54 -6.79 19.98 12.36
C LYS A 54 -6.05 20.45 13.60
N ILE A 55 -4.73 20.59 13.50
CA ILE A 55 -3.84 20.97 14.61
C ILE A 55 -2.89 22.08 14.16
N GLY A 56 -2.82 23.18 14.92
CA GLY A 56 -1.99 24.34 14.59
C GLY A 56 -2.73 25.45 13.83
N GLU A 57 -2.05 26.59 13.69
CA GLU A 57 -2.55 27.81 13.06
C GLU A 57 -1.52 28.45 12.12
N GLY A 58 -0.57 27.64 11.63
CA GLY A 58 0.45 28.09 10.69
C GLY A 58 -0.12 28.45 9.31
N LYS A 59 0.63 29.24 8.55
CA LYS A 59 0.20 29.75 7.24
C LYS A 59 0.16 28.69 6.15
N GLU A 60 1.00 27.67 6.27
CA GLU A 60 1.12 26.60 5.28
C GLU A 60 0.29 25.39 5.70
N ASN A 61 -0.35 24.71 4.75
CA ASN A 61 -1.15 23.52 5.05
C ASN A 61 -0.34 22.25 4.78
N ALA A 62 -0.37 21.32 5.72
CA ALA A 62 0.10 19.94 5.54
C ALA A 62 -1.08 18.97 5.57
N LEU A 63 -1.20 18.09 4.58
CA LEU A 63 -2.23 17.04 4.53
C LEU A 63 -1.59 15.65 4.62
N LEU A 64 -1.92 14.91 5.66
CA LEU A 64 -1.37 13.57 5.88
C LEU A 64 -2.49 12.55 6.07
N PHE A 65 -2.36 11.39 5.44
CA PHE A 65 -3.36 10.35 5.55
C PHE A 65 -2.78 8.93 5.53
N GLY A 66 -3.33 8.09 6.40
CA GLY A 66 -3.04 6.65 6.49
C GLY A 66 -4.11 5.81 5.81
N PHE A 67 -3.82 4.52 5.63
CA PHE A 67 -4.65 3.59 4.84
C PHE A 67 -5.01 4.12 3.44
N PRO A 68 -4.05 4.60 2.63
CA PRO A 68 -4.30 4.84 1.21
C PRO A 68 -4.74 3.54 0.51
N HIS A 69 -4.29 2.40 1.08
CA HIS A 69 -4.81 1.08 0.82
C HIS A 69 -5.20 0.37 2.13
N PRO A 70 -6.13 -0.60 2.09
CA PRO A 70 -6.78 -1.12 3.29
C PRO A 70 -5.90 -2.03 4.18
N ASN A 71 -4.82 -2.58 3.64
CA ASN A 71 -3.88 -3.47 4.34
C ASN A 71 -2.62 -2.75 4.86
N GLU A 72 -2.67 -1.41 4.99
CA GLU A 72 -1.51 -0.56 5.25
C GLU A 72 -1.63 0.28 6.55
N PRO A 73 -1.75 -0.36 7.74
CA PRO A 73 -1.95 0.33 9.02
C PRO A 73 -0.73 1.06 9.61
N ILE A 74 0.50 0.94 9.10
CA ILE A 74 1.64 1.61 9.75
C ILE A 74 1.46 3.13 9.74
N GLY A 75 0.92 3.66 8.63
CA GLY A 75 0.62 5.09 8.48
C GLY A 75 -0.33 5.60 9.56
N SER A 76 -1.32 4.82 9.96
CA SER A 76 -2.24 5.23 11.02
C SER A 76 -1.57 5.30 12.39
N MET A 77 -0.62 4.40 12.68
CA MET A 77 0.18 4.42 13.90
C MET A 77 1.13 5.62 13.94
N SER A 78 1.69 6.00 12.79
CA SER A 78 2.46 7.23 12.64
C SER A 78 1.59 8.45 12.91
N LEU A 79 0.40 8.51 12.32
CA LEU A 79 -0.52 9.64 12.53
C LEU A 79 -1.12 9.68 13.94
N GLU A 80 -1.29 8.53 14.59
CA GLU A 80 -1.64 8.44 16.01
C GLU A 80 -0.60 9.18 16.85
N PHE A 81 0.68 8.79 16.74
CA PHE A 81 1.78 9.45 17.44
C PHE A 81 1.87 10.94 17.08
N LEU A 82 1.88 11.28 15.79
CA LEU A 82 2.06 12.65 15.32
C LEU A 82 0.95 13.57 15.85
N SER A 83 -0.30 13.12 15.80
CA SER A 83 -1.43 13.90 16.27
C SER A 83 -1.34 14.21 17.77
N GLN A 84 -0.94 13.24 18.59
CA GLN A 84 -0.70 13.44 20.02
C GLN A 84 0.48 14.40 20.24
N PHE A 85 1.61 14.18 19.56
CA PHE A 85 2.80 15.01 19.69
C PHE A 85 2.52 16.48 19.37
N LEU A 86 1.81 16.75 18.27
CA LEU A 86 1.47 18.12 17.86
C LEU A 86 0.51 18.80 18.85
N ALA A 87 -0.43 18.05 19.44
CA ALA A 87 -1.36 18.57 20.46
C ALA A 87 -0.66 18.90 21.79
N GLU A 88 0.32 18.08 22.18
CA GLU A 88 1.12 18.32 23.39
C GLU A 88 2.16 19.42 23.20
N ASN A 89 2.59 19.68 21.96
CA ASN A 89 3.67 20.60 21.62
C ASN A 89 3.21 21.68 20.61
N PRO A 90 2.26 22.56 20.97
CA PRO A 90 1.71 23.56 20.05
C PRO A 90 2.75 24.56 19.52
N GLU A 91 3.87 24.76 20.22
CA GLU A 91 4.98 25.60 19.74
C GLU A 91 5.67 25.00 18.50
N PHE A 92 5.65 23.68 18.32
CA PHE A 92 6.22 23.02 17.14
C PHE A 92 5.51 23.47 15.87
N SER A 93 4.17 23.43 15.87
CA SER A 93 3.36 23.89 14.73
C SER A 93 3.60 25.38 14.39
N LYS A 94 3.90 26.21 15.40
CA LYS A 94 4.26 27.62 15.19
C LYS A 94 5.66 27.78 14.61
N GLU A 95 6.63 26.99 15.08
CA GLU A 95 8.01 26.99 14.57
C GLU A 95 8.05 26.58 13.10
N THR A 96 7.28 25.56 12.72
CA THR A 96 7.21 25.08 11.34
C THR A 96 6.30 25.95 10.44
N ASP A 97 5.50 26.85 11.02
CA ASP A 97 4.46 27.65 10.35
C ASP A 97 3.46 26.78 9.55
N TYR A 98 3.14 25.59 10.05
CA TYR A 98 2.18 24.65 9.44
C TYR A 98 0.88 24.51 10.26
N THR A 99 -0.23 24.42 9.54
CA THR A 99 -1.48 23.83 10.01
C THR A 99 -1.58 22.39 9.48
N TRP A 100 -1.71 21.44 10.39
CA TRP A 100 -1.68 20.01 10.09
C TRP A 100 -3.08 19.44 9.98
N TYR A 101 -3.40 18.81 8.84
CA TYR A 101 -4.64 18.11 8.57
C TYR A 101 -4.36 16.62 8.49
N ILE A 102 -4.88 15.85 9.46
CA ILE A 102 -4.51 14.45 9.68
C ILE A 102 -5.76 13.57 9.57
N ILE A 103 -5.71 12.60 8.66
CA ILE A 103 -6.70 11.53 8.51
C ILE A 103 -6.04 10.20 8.85
N LYS A 104 -6.31 9.65 10.04
CA LYS A 104 -5.65 8.42 10.49
C LYS A 104 -5.94 7.22 9.58
N ALA A 105 -7.12 7.17 8.96
CA ALA A 105 -7.49 6.15 7.99
C ALA A 105 -8.46 6.70 6.94
N ILE A 106 -8.12 6.60 5.66
CA ILE A 106 -9.01 7.01 4.56
C ILE A 106 -9.84 5.85 4.01
N ASP A 107 -9.27 4.65 3.79
CA ASP A 107 -10.01 3.44 3.40
C ASP A 107 -10.49 2.65 4.63
N ILE A 108 -11.42 3.25 5.38
CA ILE A 108 -11.93 2.66 6.64
C ILE A 108 -12.72 1.36 6.43
N ASP A 109 -13.44 1.23 5.31
CA ASP A 109 -14.23 0.04 5.03
C ASP A 109 -13.35 -1.17 4.72
N GLY A 110 -12.34 -0.99 3.85
CA GLY A 110 -11.40 -2.04 3.56
C GLY A 110 -10.47 -2.36 4.74
N ALA A 111 -10.13 -1.36 5.57
CA ALA A 111 -9.31 -1.58 6.76
C ALA A 111 -9.98 -2.50 7.78
N VAL A 112 -11.31 -2.38 8.00
CA VAL A 112 -12.06 -3.31 8.87
C VAL A 112 -11.89 -4.76 8.43
N LEU A 113 -11.79 -5.02 7.12
CA LEU A 113 -11.57 -6.37 6.61
C LEU A 113 -10.18 -6.94 6.94
N ASN A 114 -9.22 -6.09 7.32
CA ASN A 114 -7.85 -6.47 7.72
C ASN A 114 -7.64 -6.54 9.23
N GLU A 115 -8.57 -6.07 10.07
CA GLU A 115 -8.37 -5.97 11.53
C GLU A 115 -8.06 -7.33 12.21
N GLY A 116 -8.43 -8.44 11.58
CA GLY A 116 -8.16 -9.80 12.09
C GLY A 116 -6.67 -10.13 12.27
N TRP A 117 -5.77 -9.45 11.57
CA TRP A 117 -4.32 -9.61 11.78
C TRP A 117 -3.66 -8.51 12.61
N PHE A 118 -4.40 -7.47 13.04
CA PHE A 118 -3.82 -6.31 13.75
C PHE A 118 -3.35 -6.60 15.17
N LYS A 119 -3.97 -7.58 15.83
CA LYS A 119 -3.76 -7.92 17.24
C LYS A 119 -3.00 -9.23 17.40
N GLY A 120 -2.23 -9.38 18.47
CA GLY A 120 -1.44 -10.57 18.79
C GLY A 120 -0.21 -10.76 17.90
N GLN A 121 0.43 -11.93 18.02
CA GLN A 121 1.62 -12.26 17.22
C GLN A 121 1.34 -12.15 15.72
N PHE A 122 2.24 -11.51 14.98
CA PHE A 122 2.14 -11.29 13.54
C PHE A 122 3.18 -12.14 12.81
N ASP A 123 2.73 -12.82 11.76
CA ASP A 123 3.55 -13.66 10.89
C ASP A 123 2.91 -13.72 9.49
N PRO A 124 3.63 -14.23 8.47
CA PRO A 124 3.11 -14.33 7.10
C PRO A 124 1.82 -15.15 6.96
N ILE A 125 1.65 -16.25 7.70
CA ILE A 125 0.46 -17.10 7.60
C ILE A 125 -0.76 -16.35 8.14
N LYS A 126 -0.63 -15.70 9.30
CA LYS A 126 -1.69 -14.88 9.88
C LYS A 126 -2.02 -13.69 9.00
N TYR A 127 -1.01 -13.05 8.41
CA TYR A 127 -1.22 -11.96 7.46
C TYR A 127 -2.08 -12.45 6.29
N ALA A 128 -1.69 -13.56 5.66
CA ALA A 128 -2.42 -14.18 4.56
C ALA A 128 -3.86 -14.52 4.93
N LYS A 129 -4.08 -15.12 6.10
CA LYS A 129 -5.41 -15.55 6.57
C LYS A 129 -6.44 -14.41 6.62
N TYR A 130 -6.01 -13.22 7.04
CA TYR A 130 -6.89 -12.06 7.20
C TYR A 130 -6.67 -10.98 6.13
N TYR A 131 -5.82 -11.25 5.15
CA TYR A 131 -5.47 -10.32 4.10
C TYR A 131 -6.71 -9.85 3.34
N TYR A 132 -6.78 -8.55 3.09
CA TYR A 132 -7.70 -7.97 2.13
C TYR A 132 -7.03 -6.82 1.37
N ARG A 133 -7.12 -6.87 0.05
CA ARG A 133 -6.73 -5.78 -0.85
C ARG A 133 -7.82 -5.63 -1.90
N CYS A 134 -8.29 -4.41 -2.10
CA CYS A 134 -9.29 -4.10 -3.11
C CYS A 134 -8.70 -4.12 -4.54
N SER A 135 -9.59 -4.24 -5.53
CA SER A 135 -9.24 -4.07 -6.95
C SER A 135 -8.62 -2.69 -7.17
N GLN A 136 -7.81 -2.51 -8.22
CA GLN A 136 -7.16 -1.22 -8.48
C GLN A 136 -8.17 -0.07 -8.64
N SER A 137 -9.31 -0.34 -9.28
CA SER A 137 -10.43 0.61 -9.41
C SER A 137 -11.09 1.02 -8.09
N ASP A 138 -10.93 0.19 -7.05
CA ASP A 138 -11.55 0.37 -5.73
C ASP A 138 -10.56 0.87 -4.66
N GLN A 139 -9.33 1.20 -5.07
CA GLN A 139 -8.29 1.80 -4.21
C GLN A 139 -8.49 3.31 -4.12
N VAL A 140 -8.48 3.85 -2.90
CA VAL A 140 -8.67 5.29 -2.66
C VAL A 140 -7.61 6.12 -3.38
N GLU A 141 -6.35 5.69 -3.30
CA GLU A 141 -5.23 6.35 -3.98
C GLU A 141 -5.43 6.39 -5.49
N TRP A 142 -6.01 5.37 -6.12
CA TRP A 142 -6.10 5.24 -7.59
C TRP A 142 -7.49 5.52 -8.16
N SER A 143 -8.33 6.28 -7.46
CA SER A 143 -9.68 6.61 -7.94
C SER A 143 -9.90 8.09 -8.25
N PHE A 144 -8.84 8.92 -8.26
CA PHE A 144 -8.97 10.34 -8.57
C PHE A 144 -9.37 10.57 -10.02
N PRO A 145 -10.20 11.59 -10.31
CA PRO A 145 -10.71 11.81 -11.65
C PRO A 145 -9.60 12.21 -12.61
N ILE A 146 -9.71 11.73 -13.85
CA ILE A 146 -8.79 12.08 -14.92
C ILE A 146 -9.48 12.01 -16.29
N ASN A 147 -9.07 12.90 -17.19
CA ASN A 147 -9.40 12.85 -18.61
C ASN A 147 -8.10 12.90 -19.42
N TYR A 148 -7.64 11.74 -19.90
CA TYR A 148 -6.39 11.58 -20.62
C TYR A 148 -6.53 10.64 -21.81
N LYS A 149 -6.38 11.16 -23.03
CA LYS A 149 -6.57 10.40 -24.29
C LYS A 149 -7.93 9.67 -24.30
N LYS A 150 -7.93 8.33 -24.31
CA LYS A 150 -9.16 7.51 -24.23
C LYS A 150 -9.59 7.21 -22.78
N LEU A 151 -8.72 7.43 -21.80
CA LEU A 151 -9.02 7.20 -20.38
C LEU A 151 -9.88 8.35 -19.84
N LYS A 152 -11.09 8.00 -19.39
CA LYS A 152 -11.98 8.90 -18.66
C LYS A 152 -12.39 8.24 -17.36
N TRP A 153 -12.03 8.86 -16.26
CA TRP A 153 -12.44 8.47 -14.92
C TRP A 153 -13.13 9.65 -14.27
N GLU A 154 -14.46 9.58 -14.14
CA GLU A 154 -15.30 10.70 -13.71
C GLU A 154 -16.05 10.41 -12.39
N THR A 155 -15.97 9.17 -11.91
CA THR A 155 -16.69 8.69 -10.72
C THR A 155 -15.71 8.25 -9.64
N PRO A 156 -15.02 9.19 -8.97
CA PRO A 156 -14.16 8.87 -7.83
C PRO A 156 -14.96 8.24 -6.69
N LEU A 157 -14.30 7.40 -5.90
CA LEU A 157 -14.88 6.80 -4.72
C LEU A 157 -15.29 7.88 -3.70
N PRO A 158 -16.32 7.66 -2.85
CA PRO A 158 -16.68 8.57 -1.76
C PRO A 158 -15.50 8.98 -0.88
N GLU A 159 -14.64 8.02 -0.51
CA GLU A 159 -13.43 8.25 0.27
C GLU A 159 -12.43 9.14 -0.49
N THR A 160 -12.29 8.95 -1.81
CA THR A 160 -11.45 9.79 -2.66
C THR A 160 -12.02 11.19 -2.82
N GLN A 161 -13.35 11.35 -2.90
CA GLN A 161 -13.99 12.67 -2.95
C GLN A 161 -13.70 13.50 -1.69
N VAL A 162 -13.58 12.84 -0.53
CA VAL A 162 -13.16 13.49 0.71
C VAL A 162 -11.75 14.07 0.59
N LEU A 163 -10.78 13.29 0.10
CA LEU A 163 -9.43 13.80 -0.15
C LEU A 163 -9.42 14.90 -1.21
N MET A 164 -10.17 14.74 -2.29
CA MET A 164 -10.30 15.77 -3.33
C MET A 164 -10.80 17.09 -2.76
N HIS A 165 -11.81 17.06 -1.90
CA HIS A 165 -12.35 18.27 -1.28
C HIS A 165 -11.29 19.00 -0.46
N LEU A 166 -10.57 18.27 0.41
CA LEU A 166 -9.48 18.84 1.19
C LEU A 166 -8.33 19.34 0.34
N ILE A 167 -7.91 18.60 -0.69
CA ILE A 167 -6.85 19.04 -1.61
C ILE A 167 -7.24 20.36 -2.29
N ASN A 168 -8.48 20.49 -2.74
CA ASN A 168 -8.99 21.71 -3.38
C ASN A 168 -9.09 22.90 -2.42
N GLU A 169 -9.56 22.66 -1.20
CA GLU A 169 -9.71 23.69 -0.17
C GLU A 169 -8.35 24.16 0.35
N LEU A 170 -7.49 23.21 0.72
CA LEU A 170 -6.26 23.47 1.47
C LEU A 170 -5.08 23.81 0.56
N LYS A 171 -5.03 23.24 -0.65
CA LYS A 171 -3.88 23.29 -1.57
C LYS A 171 -2.57 23.07 -0.79
N PRO A 172 -2.43 21.91 -0.12
CA PRO A 172 -1.40 21.71 0.88
C PRO A 172 0.00 21.85 0.27
N LYS A 173 0.86 22.64 0.90
CA LYS A 173 2.26 22.77 0.50
C LYS A 173 3.02 21.46 0.69
N PHE A 174 2.60 20.67 1.68
CA PHE A 174 3.12 19.33 1.93
C PHE A 174 1.99 18.31 2.01
N MET A 175 2.06 17.26 1.20
CA MET A 175 1.16 16.11 1.32
C MET A 175 1.96 14.85 1.62
N PHE A 176 1.50 14.04 2.56
CA PHE A 176 2.11 12.76 2.89
C PHE A 176 1.07 11.65 2.81
N SER A 177 1.17 10.83 1.77
CA SER A 177 0.42 9.57 1.67
C SER A 177 1.26 8.45 2.28
N LEU A 178 0.78 7.83 3.37
CA LEU A 178 1.56 6.88 4.16
C LEU A 178 1.25 5.45 3.73
N HIS A 179 2.11 4.90 2.87
CA HIS A 179 1.95 3.58 2.28
C HIS A 179 2.81 2.52 2.96
N ASN A 180 2.49 1.26 2.71
CA ASN A 180 3.28 0.11 3.17
C ASN A 180 3.27 -1.03 2.17
N TRP A 181 4.25 -1.89 2.30
CA TRP A 181 4.39 -3.10 1.52
C TRP A 181 4.83 -4.27 2.42
N ASP A 182 4.95 -5.48 1.88
CA ASP A 182 5.24 -6.68 2.67
C ASP A 182 6.73 -7.02 2.77
N PHE A 183 7.28 -7.76 1.79
CA PHE A 183 8.69 -8.08 1.67
C PHE A 183 9.33 -7.10 0.70
N CYS A 184 9.85 -6.00 1.23
CA CYS A 184 10.60 -5.01 0.45
C CYS A 184 11.63 -4.29 1.34
N GLY A 185 12.35 -3.33 0.78
CA GLY A 185 13.10 -2.35 1.57
C GLY A 185 12.28 -1.08 1.70
N VAL A 186 12.78 -0.09 2.43
CA VAL A 186 12.17 1.23 2.45
C VAL A 186 12.43 1.93 1.12
N TYR A 187 11.43 2.58 0.57
CA TYR A 187 11.57 3.48 -0.58
C TYR A 187 10.56 4.62 -0.54
N PHE A 188 10.81 5.62 -1.37
CA PHE A 188 10.04 6.85 -1.40
C PHE A 188 9.59 7.21 -2.82
N TYR A 189 8.41 7.81 -2.92
CA TYR A 189 8.01 8.58 -4.09
C TYR A 189 7.94 10.06 -3.76
N VAL A 190 8.46 10.88 -4.66
CA VAL A 190 8.53 12.35 -4.49
C VAL A 190 8.12 13.07 -5.75
N THR A 191 7.51 14.26 -5.61
CA THR A 191 7.09 15.06 -6.77
C THR A 191 8.26 15.74 -7.48
N ARG A 192 9.30 16.13 -6.73
CA ARG A 192 10.49 16.82 -7.23
C ARG A 192 11.69 16.61 -6.30
N GLU A 193 12.87 16.96 -6.78
CA GLU A 193 14.08 17.04 -5.97
C GLU A 193 14.05 18.29 -5.08
N VAL A 194 14.52 18.15 -3.83
CA VAL A 194 14.56 19.23 -2.83
C VAL A 194 15.88 19.16 -2.08
N GLY A 195 16.84 20.01 -2.46
CA GLY A 195 18.12 20.13 -1.76
C GLY A 195 18.81 18.78 -1.53
N ASN A 196 19.22 18.50 -0.28
CA ASN A 196 19.89 17.25 0.11
C ASN A 196 18.92 16.17 0.62
N LEU A 197 17.60 16.36 0.45
CA LEU A 197 16.57 15.50 1.04
C LEU A 197 16.80 14.01 0.72
N PHE A 198 17.26 13.68 -0.48
CA PHE A 198 17.44 12.29 -0.90
C PHE A 198 18.57 11.58 -0.15
N ASP A 199 19.69 12.28 0.06
CA ASP A 199 20.80 11.76 0.86
C ASP A 199 20.40 11.65 2.34
N ASP A 200 19.68 12.64 2.85
CA ASP A 200 19.25 12.67 4.25
C ASP A 200 18.23 11.55 4.55
N LEU A 201 17.25 11.32 3.68
CA LEU A 201 16.30 10.21 3.80
C LEU A 201 16.99 8.85 3.74
N THR A 202 17.84 8.63 2.73
CA THR A 202 18.52 7.32 2.60
C THR A 202 19.48 7.05 3.76
N LYS A 203 20.18 8.07 4.25
CA LYS A 203 21.02 7.98 5.44
C LYS A 203 20.19 7.71 6.69
N PHE A 204 19.04 8.38 6.82
CA PHE A 204 18.13 8.18 7.96
C PHE A 204 17.60 6.75 8.03
N VAL A 205 17.12 6.19 6.93
CA VAL A 205 16.69 4.79 6.84
C VAL A 205 17.81 3.82 7.28
N LYS A 206 19.04 4.05 6.79
CA LYS A 206 20.20 3.24 7.16
C LYS A 206 20.55 3.35 8.65
N ASN A 207 20.43 4.54 9.24
CA ASN A 207 20.66 4.77 10.67
C ASN A 207 19.61 4.09 11.54
N GLU A 208 18.37 4.01 11.07
CA GLU A 208 17.33 3.19 11.69
C GLU A 208 17.61 1.70 11.46
N GLY A 209 18.58 1.30 10.62
CA GLY A 209 18.94 -0.09 10.40
C GLY A 209 17.88 -0.86 9.62
N LEU A 210 17.25 -0.22 8.64
CA LEU A 210 16.39 -0.86 7.65
C LEU A 210 17.06 -0.84 6.28
N PRO A 211 16.85 -1.88 5.44
CA PRO A 211 17.37 -1.88 4.08
C PRO A 211 16.57 -0.93 3.19
N LEU A 212 17.25 -0.29 2.23
CA LEU A 212 16.61 0.38 1.11
C LEU A 212 16.08 -0.66 0.11
N HIS A 213 15.01 -0.34 -0.62
CA HIS A 213 14.51 -1.23 -1.67
C HIS A 213 15.36 -1.11 -2.94
N LEU A 214 16.17 -2.14 -3.18
CA LEU A 214 17.04 -2.24 -4.36
C LEU A 214 16.64 -3.40 -5.28
N GLY A 215 15.41 -3.89 -5.14
CA GLY A 215 14.84 -5.00 -5.91
C GLY A 215 14.37 -4.59 -7.31
N GLU A 216 13.46 -5.37 -7.89
CA GLU A 216 12.87 -5.00 -9.18
C GLU A 216 11.93 -3.81 -9.01
N PRO A 217 11.98 -2.80 -9.90
CA PRO A 217 11.04 -1.69 -9.84
C PRO A 217 9.60 -2.20 -9.97
N GLU A 218 8.64 -1.52 -9.35
CA GLU A 218 7.23 -1.91 -9.48
C GLU A 218 6.75 -1.78 -10.93
N LEU A 219 7.18 -0.68 -11.59
CA LEU A 219 6.88 -0.35 -12.99
C LEU A 219 8.19 -0.13 -13.75
N PRO A 220 8.35 -0.73 -14.94
CA PRO A 220 9.62 -0.72 -15.67
C PRO A 220 10.02 0.65 -16.24
N PHE A 221 9.05 1.56 -16.39
CA PHE A 221 9.28 2.91 -16.91
C PHE A 221 9.56 3.94 -15.80
N ARG A 222 9.49 3.52 -14.53
CA ARG A 222 9.53 4.46 -13.43
C ARG A 222 10.88 5.14 -13.33
N LYS A 223 10.87 6.48 -13.25
CA LYS A 223 12.10 7.25 -13.12
C LYS A 223 12.71 7.12 -11.72
N THR A 224 13.93 6.59 -11.65
CA THR A 224 14.76 6.59 -10.43
C THR A 224 15.47 7.93 -10.30
N LEU A 225 15.29 8.59 -9.15
CA LEU A 225 15.93 9.88 -8.84
C LEU A 225 17.17 9.70 -7.97
N HIS A 226 17.11 8.73 -7.04
CA HIS A 226 18.20 8.32 -6.18
C HIS A 226 17.95 6.86 -5.73
N ASP A 227 18.90 6.22 -5.06
CA ASP A 227 18.71 4.87 -4.48
C ASP A 227 17.42 4.82 -3.64
N ALA A 228 16.49 3.94 -4.03
CA ALA A 228 15.18 3.78 -3.41
C ALA A 228 14.33 5.07 -3.33
N ILE A 229 14.59 6.05 -4.20
CA ILE A 229 13.77 7.26 -4.34
C ILE A 229 13.39 7.43 -5.80
N PHE A 230 12.08 7.44 -6.04
CA PHE A 230 11.50 7.44 -7.37
C PHE A 230 10.60 8.66 -7.56
N GLN A 231 10.42 9.07 -8.81
CA GLN A 231 9.48 10.14 -9.13
C GLN A 231 8.04 9.64 -8.97
N ASN A 232 7.17 10.45 -8.37
CA ASN A 232 5.73 10.26 -8.37
C ASN A 232 5.20 10.34 -9.82
N GLU A 233 4.53 9.29 -10.26
CA GLU A 233 3.92 9.18 -11.59
C GLU A 233 2.39 9.07 -11.47
N GLY A 234 1.67 9.58 -12.46
CA GLY A 234 0.23 9.42 -12.57
C GLY A 234 -0.14 8.17 -13.35
N VAL A 235 -1.43 8.02 -13.61
CA VAL A 235 -1.95 6.94 -14.46
C VAL A 235 -1.61 7.17 -15.95
N GLN A 236 -1.27 8.40 -16.33
CA GLN A 236 -0.90 8.83 -17.67
C GLN A 236 0.36 8.12 -18.17
N GLU A 237 1.40 8.04 -17.33
CA GLU A 237 2.66 7.37 -17.66
C GLU A 237 2.43 5.87 -17.89
N PHE A 238 1.55 5.25 -17.08
CA PHE A 238 1.17 3.85 -17.29
C PHE A 238 0.38 3.68 -18.59
N TYR A 239 -0.54 4.58 -18.91
CA TYR A 239 -1.27 4.58 -20.19
C TYR A 239 -0.31 4.66 -21.37
N ASP A 240 0.61 5.61 -21.34
CA ASP A 240 1.57 5.85 -22.43
C ASP A 240 2.55 4.69 -22.59
N PHE A 241 2.95 4.08 -21.48
CA PHE A 241 3.76 2.86 -21.51
C PHE A 241 3.02 1.72 -22.20
N ILE A 242 1.75 1.46 -21.87
CA ILE A 242 0.96 0.42 -22.54
C ILE A 242 0.75 0.75 -24.03
N GLU A 243 0.44 2.00 -24.36
CA GLU A 243 0.28 2.46 -25.76
C GLU A 243 1.58 2.29 -26.57
N SER A 244 2.75 2.57 -25.97
CA SER A 244 4.05 2.44 -26.62
C SER A 244 4.40 1.02 -27.05
N LYS A 245 3.73 0.01 -26.47
CA LYS A 245 3.87 -1.41 -26.84
C LYS A 245 3.05 -1.80 -28.07
N GLY A 246 2.33 -0.87 -28.69
CA GLY A 246 1.47 -1.14 -29.85
C GLY A 246 0.16 -1.84 -29.48
N ILE A 247 -0.25 -1.80 -28.21
CA ILE A 247 -1.54 -2.32 -27.76
C ILE A 247 -2.64 -1.35 -28.21
N GLU A 248 -3.57 -1.84 -29.04
CA GLU A 248 -4.61 -1.02 -29.69
C GLU A 248 -5.56 -0.34 -28.68
N ASN A 249 -5.80 -1.00 -27.55
CA ASN A 249 -6.67 -0.51 -26.49
C ASN A 249 -6.00 -0.56 -25.10
N PRO A 250 -5.26 0.49 -24.69
CA PRO A 250 -4.63 0.56 -23.37
C PRO A 250 -5.61 0.44 -22.19
N LEU A 251 -6.91 0.72 -22.39
CA LEU A 251 -7.95 0.63 -21.36
C LEU A 251 -8.23 -0.81 -20.88
N GLU A 252 -7.70 -1.83 -21.57
CA GLU A 252 -7.75 -3.21 -21.07
C GLU A 252 -6.86 -3.42 -19.84
N PHE A 253 -5.84 -2.56 -19.67
CA PHE A 253 -4.85 -2.61 -18.60
C PHE A 253 -5.02 -1.45 -17.62
N VAL A 254 -5.41 -0.27 -18.10
CA VAL A 254 -5.57 0.93 -17.29
C VAL A 254 -7.04 1.11 -16.93
N LYS A 255 -7.45 0.58 -15.76
CA LYS A 255 -8.84 0.56 -15.28
C LYS A 255 -9.05 1.33 -13.98
N SER A 256 -8.27 2.36 -13.76
CA SER A 256 -8.31 3.18 -12.56
C SER A 256 -8.30 4.66 -12.91
N GLY A 257 -8.57 5.49 -11.91
CA GLY A 257 -8.27 6.91 -11.96
C GLY A 257 -6.77 7.18 -11.80
N THR A 258 -6.44 8.46 -11.58
CA THR A 258 -5.08 8.88 -11.22
C THR A 258 -4.87 8.85 -9.70
N SER A 259 -3.68 9.24 -9.26
CA SER A 259 -3.27 9.29 -7.86
C SER A 259 -3.62 10.60 -7.15
N SER A 260 -3.58 10.63 -5.81
CA SER A 260 -3.74 11.88 -5.05
C SER A 260 -2.64 12.90 -5.37
N TRP A 261 -1.40 12.43 -5.55
CA TRP A 261 -0.27 13.31 -5.85
C TRP A 261 -0.36 13.92 -7.25
N ASP A 262 -0.79 13.16 -8.26
CA ASP A 262 -1.00 13.68 -9.60
C ASP A 262 -2.20 14.66 -9.62
N TYR A 263 -3.26 14.34 -8.87
CA TYR A 263 -4.39 15.26 -8.70
C TYR A 263 -3.96 16.59 -8.05
N LEU A 264 -3.20 16.55 -6.95
CA LEU A 264 -2.65 17.74 -6.30
C LEU A 264 -1.70 18.53 -7.21
N LYS A 265 -0.84 17.82 -7.95
CA LYS A 265 0.09 18.40 -8.91
C LYS A 265 -0.64 19.27 -9.95
N ASN A 266 -1.74 18.75 -10.49
CA ASN A 266 -2.56 19.46 -11.48
C ASN A 266 -3.27 20.71 -10.92
N ILE A 267 -3.57 20.73 -9.62
CA ILE A 267 -4.23 21.88 -8.96
C ILE A 267 -3.23 22.98 -8.58
N THR A 268 -2.01 22.58 -8.24
CA THR A 268 -1.00 23.48 -7.63
C THR A 268 0.17 23.79 -8.54
N ASN A 269 0.15 23.34 -9.81
CA ASN A 269 1.21 23.56 -10.79
C ASN A 269 2.61 23.21 -10.25
N GLU A 270 2.72 22.06 -9.60
CA GLU A 270 3.96 21.54 -8.99
C GLU A 270 4.51 22.35 -7.79
N GLU A 271 3.80 23.33 -7.23
CA GLU A 271 4.26 24.05 -6.04
C GLU A 271 4.26 23.15 -4.78
N SER A 272 3.30 22.23 -4.69
CA SER A 272 3.18 21.29 -3.57
C SER A 272 4.23 20.19 -3.62
N PHE A 273 4.78 19.84 -2.46
CA PHE A 273 5.63 18.67 -2.31
C PHE A 273 4.79 17.49 -1.80
N THR A 274 4.82 16.37 -2.53
CA THR A 274 4.23 15.12 -2.02
C THR A 274 5.33 14.13 -1.73
N LEU A 275 5.27 13.56 -0.53
CA LEU A 275 6.06 12.41 -0.12
C LEU A 275 5.14 11.19 -0.04
N VAL A 276 5.62 10.08 -0.56
CA VAL A 276 5.11 8.75 -0.27
C VAL A 276 6.25 7.96 0.32
N CYS A 277 5.99 7.25 1.41
CA CYS A 277 6.96 6.38 2.07
C CYS A 277 6.37 4.99 2.10
N GLU A 278 7.12 4.03 1.59
CA GLU A 278 6.73 2.64 1.47
C GLU A 278 7.59 1.81 2.41
N LEU A 279 6.94 1.14 3.35
CA LEU A 279 7.59 0.43 4.44
C LEU A 279 7.30 -1.07 4.42
N PRO A 280 8.30 -1.93 4.63
CA PRO A 280 8.10 -3.37 4.73
C PRO A 280 7.54 -3.82 6.07
N TYR A 281 6.75 -4.89 6.06
CA TYR A 281 6.43 -5.67 7.25
C TYR A 281 7.53 -6.68 7.61
N PHE A 282 8.13 -7.27 6.57
CA PHE A 282 9.11 -8.33 6.69
C PHE A 282 10.42 -7.92 6.02
N THR A 283 11.55 -8.26 6.64
CA THR A 283 12.87 -7.91 6.11
C THR A 283 13.80 -9.09 6.03
N HIS A 284 14.81 -8.96 5.18
CA HIS A 284 15.87 -9.95 4.95
C HIS A 284 17.10 -9.22 4.40
N ASP A 285 18.31 -9.69 4.76
CA ASP A 285 19.57 -9.05 4.38
C ASP A 285 19.72 -8.87 2.85
N SER A 286 19.17 -9.80 2.07
CA SER A 286 19.19 -9.75 0.61
C SER A 286 18.47 -8.56 -0.01
N ILE A 287 17.51 -7.94 0.68
CA ILE A 287 16.65 -6.89 0.13
C ILE A 287 17.44 -5.64 -0.26
N GLY A 288 18.46 -5.30 0.53
CA GLY A 288 19.34 -4.15 0.30
C GLY A 288 20.66 -4.51 -0.38
N ASP A 289 20.82 -5.74 -0.89
CA ASP A 289 22.08 -6.21 -1.46
C ASP A 289 22.09 -6.10 -2.99
N ASN A 290 22.84 -5.12 -3.48
CA ASN A 290 22.97 -4.86 -4.92
C ASN A 290 24.14 -5.61 -5.59
N SER A 291 24.80 -6.53 -4.88
CA SER A 291 25.83 -7.37 -5.49
C SER A 291 25.21 -8.39 -6.46
N LEU A 292 26.00 -8.86 -7.42
CA LEU A 292 25.52 -9.81 -8.42
C LEU A 292 25.29 -11.19 -7.79
N SER A 293 24.12 -11.75 -8.07
CA SER A 293 23.80 -13.14 -7.77
C SER A 293 24.28 -14.09 -8.87
N GLU A 294 24.14 -15.38 -8.62
CA GLU A 294 24.38 -16.43 -9.62
C GLU A 294 23.26 -16.56 -10.66
N PHE A 295 22.09 -15.97 -10.39
CA PHE A 295 20.89 -16.10 -11.24
C PHE A 295 20.93 -15.16 -12.44
N GLU A 296 20.50 -15.66 -13.60
CA GLU A 296 20.16 -14.79 -14.72
C GLU A 296 18.84 -14.06 -14.42
N ARG A 297 18.83 -12.73 -14.60
CA ARG A 297 17.69 -11.88 -14.23
C ARG A 297 16.43 -12.23 -15.00
N ARG A 298 16.55 -12.42 -16.31
CA ARG A 298 15.45 -12.89 -17.16
C ARG A 298 14.85 -14.20 -16.66
N ASP A 299 15.70 -15.17 -16.33
CA ASP A 299 15.25 -16.51 -15.98
C ASP A 299 14.51 -16.53 -14.64
N VAL A 300 15.04 -15.83 -13.63
CA VAL A 300 14.38 -15.77 -12.30
C VAL A 300 13.02 -15.08 -12.36
N LEU A 301 12.89 -14.01 -13.16
CA LEU A 301 11.62 -13.33 -13.40
C LEU A 301 10.61 -14.24 -14.11
N LEU A 302 11.03 -14.95 -15.16
CA LEU A 302 10.16 -15.90 -15.87
C LEU A 302 9.71 -17.05 -14.98
N GLN A 303 10.60 -17.57 -14.12
CA GLN A 303 10.26 -18.60 -13.14
C GLN A 303 9.24 -18.09 -12.12
N SER A 304 9.40 -16.85 -11.64
CA SER A 304 8.43 -16.21 -10.75
C SER A 304 7.05 -16.07 -11.39
N LEU A 305 6.99 -15.66 -12.67
CA LEU A 305 5.73 -15.56 -13.41
C LEU A 305 5.09 -16.92 -13.66
N GLU A 306 5.86 -17.97 -13.94
CA GLU A 306 5.33 -19.32 -14.11
C GLU A 306 4.80 -19.89 -12.78
N TYR A 307 5.48 -19.62 -11.66
CA TYR A 307 4.97 -19.92 -10.32
C TYR A 307 3.61 -19.27 -10.08
N ASN A 308 3.52 -17.95 -10.32
CA ASN A 308 2.27 -17.20 -10.18
C ASN A 308 1.16 -17.75 -11.10
N LYS A 309 1.51 -18.12 -12.34
CA LYS A 309 0.58 -18.71 -13.31
C LYS A 309 0.00 -20.04 -12.84
N ASN A 310 0.81 -20.88 -12.21
CA ASN A 310 0.38 -22.20 -11.72
C ASN A 310 -0.53 -22.09 -10.49
N ASN A 311 -0.18 -21.23 -9.54
CA ASN A 311 -1.03 -20.93 -8.38
C ASN A 311 -2.35 -20.26 -8.81
N TYR A 312 -2.30 -19.33 -9.75
CA TYR A 312 -3.49 -18.71 -10.34
C TYR A 312 -4.45 -19.76 -10.94
N LYS A 313 -3.95 -20.75 -11.70
CA LYS A 313 -4.81 -21.81 -12.26
C LYS A 313 -5.54 -22.58 -11.16
N HIS A 314 -4.85 -22.87 -10.06
CA HIS A 314 -5.44 -23.55 -8.90
C HIS A 314 -6.54 -22.69 -8.26
N ALA A 315 -6.23 -21.44 -7.95
CA ALA A 315 -7.17 -20.48 -7.37
C ALA A 315 -8.41 -20.26 -8.25
N LYS A 316 -8.22 -20.05 -9.57
CA LYS A 316 -9.32 -19.90 -10.53
C LYS A 316 -10.27 -21.10 -10.53
N ARG A 317 -9.73 -22.32 -10.46
CA ARG A 317 -10.54 -23.54 -10.42
C ARG A 317 -11.40 -23.58 -9.15
N ILE A 318 -10.86 -23.17 -8.00
CA ILE A 318 -11.61 -23.14 -6.74
C ILE A 318 -12.66 -22.03 -6.76
N PHE A 319 -12.27 -20.81 -7.15
CA PHE A 319 -13.20 -19.69 -7.28
C PHE A 319 -14.39 -20.03 -8.19
N ASN A 320 -14.14 -20.68 -9.33
CA ASN A 320 -15.21 -21.10 -10.25
C ASN A 320 -16.20 -22.11 -9.63
N LYS A 321 -15.79 -22.91 -8.65
CA LYS A 321 -16.68 -23.84 -7.93
C LYS A 321 -17.56 -23.11 -6.92
N ILE A 322 -17.02 -22.10 -6.23
CA ILE A 322 -17.72 -21.44 -5.13
C ILE A 322 -18.51 -20.20 -5.56
N ARG A 323 -18.14 -19.55 -6.67
CA ARG A 323 -18.65 -18.22 -7.08
C ARG A 323 -20.18 -18.13 -7.23
N THR A 324 -20.87 -19.25 -7.44
CA THR A 324 -22.34 -19.27 -7.54
C THR A 324 -23.03 -19.14 -6.19
N PHE A 325 -22.31 -19.42 -5.10
CA PHE A 325 -22.78 -19.32 -3.71
C PHE A 325 -22.34 -18.01 -3.04
N CYS A 326 -21.48 -17.22 -3.68
CA CYS A 326 -20.97 -15.97 -3.14
C CYS A 326 -21.87 -14.78 -3.51
N ASP A 327 -21.93 -13.79 -2.62
CA ASP A 327 -22.60 -12.52 -2.90
C ASP A 327 -21.67 -11.61 -3.72
N LYS A 328 -22.11 -11.25 -4.93
CA LYS A 328 -21.34 -10.44 -5.87
C LYS A 328 -21.26 -8.96 -5.49
N SER A 329 -22.04 -8.54 -4.50
CA SER A 329 -21.98 -7.17 -3.99
C SER A 329 -20.85 -6.97 -2.99
N THR A 330 -20.25 -8.05 -2.46
CA THR A 330 -19.21 -7.93 -1.42
C THR A 330 -17.87 -7.47 -1.99
N ARG A 331 -17.14 -6.71 -1.18
CA ARG A 331 -15.80 -6.21 -1.46
C ARG A 331 -14.79 -7.32 -1.73
N ILE A 332 -14.88 -8.41 -0.98
CA ILE A 332 -14.00 -9.58 -1.14
C ILE A 332 -14.28 -10.25 -2.48
N TYR A 333 -15.56 -10.40 -2.87
CA TYR A 333 -15.91 -11.00 -4.15
C TYR A 333 -15.35 -10.18 -5.30
N ASN A 334 -15.55 -8.86 -5.28
CA ASN A 334 -15.06 -7.97 -6.33
C ASN A 334 -13.53 -8.02 -6.46
N ALA A 335 -12.80 -8.02 -5.34
CA ALA A 335 -11.34 -8.13 -5.33
C ALA A 335 -10.85 -9.47 -5.93
N VAL A 336 -11.46 -10.58 -5.54
CA VAL A 336 -11.10 -11.92 -6.06
C VAL A 336 -11.48 -12.06 -7.53
N ASP A 337 -12.67 -11.62 -7.93
CA ASP A 337 -13.14 -11.70 -9.31
C ASP A 337 -12.26 -10.87 -10.25
N ASP A 338 -11.88 -9.66 -9.84
CA ASP A 338 -10.94 -8.82 -10.59
C ASP A 338 -9.57 -9.50 -10.69
N TYR A 339 -9.00 -9.98 -9.59
CA TYR A 339 -7.76 -10.76 -9.58
C TYR A 339 -7.82 -11.93 -10.58
N ILE A 340 -8.93 -12.70 -10.60
CA ILE A 340 -9.10 -13.82 -11.53
C ILE A 340 -9.16 -13.37 -12.99
N LYS A 341 -9.72 -12.20 -13.28
CA LYS A 341 -9.85 -11.63 -14.63
C LYS A 341 -8.52 -11.06 -15.15
N ILE A 342 -7.80 -10.29 -14.34
CA ILE A 342 -6.63 -9.52 -14.79
C ILE A 342 -5.32 -10.30 -14.74
N THR A 343 -5.19 -11.29 -13.85
CA THR A 343 -3.89 -11.93 -13.56
C THR A 343 -3.30 -12.62 -14.78
N ARG A 344 -4.09 -13.37 -15.56
CA ARG A 344 -3.56 -14.09 -16.73
C ARG A 344 -3.09 -13.16 -17.85
N PRO A 345 -3.90 -12.18 -18.32
CA PRO A 345 -3.43 -11.18 -19.28
C PRO A 345 -2.16 -10.46 -18.82
N ASN A 346 -2.09 -10.07 -17.55
CA ASN A 346 -0.92 -9.38 -17.00
C ASN A 346 0.33 -10.27 -16.98
N ILE A 347 0.21 -11.55 -16.61
CA ILE A 347 1.31 -12.51 -16.65
C ILE A 347 1.78 -12.73 -18.10
N ASP A 348 0.86 -12.97 -19.03
CA ASP A 348 1.21 -13.27 -20.42
C ASP A 348 1.89 -12.05 -21.09
N SER A 349 1.43 -10.83 -20.80
CA SER A 349 2.06 -9.56 -21.20
C SER A 349 3.46 -9.39 -20.61
N SER A 350 3.62 -9.65 -19.30
CA SER A 350 4.91 -9.57 -18.61
C SER A 350 5.93 -10.57 -19.17
N ILE A 351 5.51 -11.81 -19.45
CA ILE A 351 6.36 -12.83 -20.08
C ILE A 351 6.86 -12.37 -21.44
N TYR A 352 5.99 -11.78 -22.26
CA TYR A 352 6.37 -11.27 -23.57
C TYR A 352 7.43 -10.16 -23.43
N GLU A 353 7.20 -9.18 -22.56
CA GLU A 353 8.12 -8.09 -22.30
C GLU A 353 9.49 -8.59 -21.84
N ILE A 354 9.52 -9.47 -20.84
CA ILE A 354 10.77 -10.01 -20.27
C ILE A 354 11.59 -10.79 -21.30
N LYS A 355 10.93 -11.49 -22.23
CA LYS A 355 11.61 -12.24 -23.30
C LYS A 355 12.15 -11.36 -24.43
N THR A 356 11.56 -10.21 -24.65
CA THR A 356 11.83 -9.37 -25.84
C THR A 356 12.70 -8.16 -25.53
N SER A 357 12.70 -7.70 -24.28
CA SER A 357 13.51 -6.56 -23.85
C SER A 357 14.89 -6.98 -23.37
N SER A 358 15.91 -6.22 -23.80
CA SER A 358 17.29 -6.35 -23.31
C SER A 358 17.48 -5.78 -21.90
N MET A 359 16.48 -5.06 -21.36
CA MET A 359 16.55 -4.52 -19.99
C MET A 359 16.69 -5.60 -18.91
N TYR A 360 16.34 -6.85 -19.24
CA TYR A 360 16.40 -8.01 -18.35
C TYR A 360 17.61 -8.91 -18.63
N ASP A 361 18.54 -8.49 -19.50
CA ASP A 361 19.79 -9.21 -19.77
C ASP A 361 20.75 -9.14 -18.57
N GLY A 362 21.53 -10.20 -18.41
CA GLY A 362 22.59 -10.30 -17.40
C GLY A 362 22.15 -10.89 -16.06
N LYS A 363 23.09 -10.86 -15.12
CA LYS A 363 22.89 -11.38 -13.76
C LYS A 363 21.93 -10.49 -12.97
N ALA A 364 21.00 -11.12 -12.26
CA ALA A 364 20.22 -10.42 -11.23
C ALA A 364 21.14 -10.03 -10.07
N THR A 365 20.85 -8.90 -9.44
CA THR A 365 21.40 -8.60 -8.13
C THR A 365 20.77 -9.53 -7.08
N ILE A 366 21.38 -9.65 -5.90
CA ILE A 366 20.82 -10.44 -4.80
C ILE A 366 19.43 -9.92 -4.42
N ALA A 367 19.23 -8.59 -4.38
CA ALA A 367 17.94 -7.96 -4.14
C ALA A 367 16.89 -8.30 -5.22
N GLN A 368 17.24 -8.21 -6.50
CA GLN A 368 16.34 -8.58 -7.61
C GLN A 368 15.97 -10.06 -7.58
N ALA A 369 16.94 -10.93 -7.28
CA ALA A 369 16.71 -12.37 -7.15
C ALA A 369 15.79 -12.69 -5.97
N PHE A 370 15.98 -12.03 -4.82
CA PHE A 370 15.10 -12.18 -3.65
C PHE A 370 13.69 -11.70 -3.94
N ASP A 371 13.54 -10.51 -4.54
CA ASP A 371 12.24 -9.95 -4.89
C ASP A 371 11.45 -10.89 -5.84
N SER A 372 12.14 -11.42 -6.86
CA SER A 372 11.54 -12.35 -7.82
C SER A 372 11.21 -13.72 -7.20
N ASN A 373 12.07 -14.26 -6.34
CA ASN A 373 11.92 -15.60 -5.78
C ASN A 373 11.03 -15.67 -4.55
N VAL A 374 10.88 -14.57 -3.80
CA VAL A 374 10.18 -14.54 -2.50
C VAL A 374 9.07 -13.50 -2.53
N ALA A 375 9.41 -12.21 -2.55
CA ALA A 375 8.45 -11.12 -2.34
C ALA A 375 7.28 -11.15 -3.35
N ARG A 376 7.58 -11.17 -4.65
CA ARG A 376 6.56 -11.19 -5.71
C ARG A 376 5.69 -12.44 -5.69
N ARG A 377 6.24 -13.59 -5.28
CA ARG A 377 5.48 -14.85 -5.14
C ARG A 377 4.53 -14.80 -3.97
N TYR A 378 4.91 -14.10 -2.91
CA TYR A 378 4.07 -13.91 -1.74
C TYR A 378 2.94 -12.91 -2.04
N ILE A 379 3.25 -11.65 -2.39
CA ILE A 379 2.24 -10.59 -2.60
C ILE A 379 1.36 -10.82 -3.84
N ARG A 380 1.96 -11.12 -5.00
CA ARG A 380 1.21 -11.20 -6.28
C ARG A 380 0.53 -12.55 -6.50
N SER A 381 0.74 -13.52 -5.61
CA SER A 381 0.10 -14.83 -5.70
C SER A 381 -0.53 -15.26 -4.38
N LEU A 382 0.24 -15.59 -3.35
CA LEU A 382 -0.31 -16.25 -2.16
C LEU A 382 -1.27 -15.35 -1.37
N LEU A 383 -0.94 -14.08 -1.16
CA LEU A 383 -1.83 -13.14 -0.45
C LEU A 383 -3.15 -12.92 -1.19
N MET A 384 -3.10 -12.69 -2.51
CA MET A 384 -4.31 -12.50 -3.31
C MET A 384 -5.23 -13.72 -3.30
N ILE A 385 -4.66 -14.93 -3.32
CA ILE A 385 -5.42 -16.20 -3.25
C ILE A 385 -6.03 -16.39 -1.86
N SER A 386 -5.40 -15.86 -0.81
CA SER A 386 -5.85 -16.01 0.58
C SER A 386 -7.13 -15.25 0.93
N MET A 387 -7.64 -14.43 0.00
CA MET A 387 -8.99 -13.88 0.12
C MET A 387 -10.10 -14.89 -0.20
N ILE A 388 -9.81 -15.98 -0.95
CA ILE A 388 -10.82 -16.96 -1.39
C ILE A 388 -11.42 -17.76 -0.22
N PRO A 389 -10.68 -18.23 0.79
CA PRO A 389 -11.27 -18.88 1.97
C PRO A 389 -12.35 -18.05 2.67
N ARG A 390 -12.21 -16.72 2.68
CA ARG A 390 -13.21 -15.81 3.25
C ARG A 390 -14.50 -15.78 2.42
N LEU A 391 -14.40 -15.93 1.10
CA LEU A 391 -15.58 -16.14 0.25
C LEU A 391 -16.28 -17.47 0.52
N CYS A 392 -15.54 -18.50 0.94
CA CYS A 392 -16.16 -19.74 1.39
C CYS A 392 -16.94 -19.53 2.69
N GLU A 393 -16.44 -18.71 3.63
CA GLU A 393 -17.17 -18.37 4.87
C GLU A 393 -18.47 -17.61 4.59
N GLU A 394 -18.41 -16.60 3.70
CA GLU A 394 -19.60 -15.90 3.21
C GLU A 394 -20.59 -16.86 2.54
N ALA A 395 -20.09 -17.73 1.65
CA ALA A 395 -20.91 -18.72 0.96
C ALA A 395 -21.58 -19.72 1.92
N ILE A 396 -20.88 -20.20 2.95
CA ILE A 396 -21.44 -21.10 3.98
C ILE A 396 -22.58 -20.39 4.72
N SER A 397 -22.39 -19.12 5.05
CA SER A 397 -23.38 -18.33 5.79
C SER A 397 -24.66 -18.10 4.96
N ASN A 398 -24.51 -17.93 3.65
CA ASN A 398 -25.62 -17.71 2.71
C ASN A 398 -26.30 -19.02 2.27
N HIS A 399 -25.56 -20.12 2.23
CA HIS A 399 -25.99 -21.43 1.73
C HIS A 399 -25.66 -22.55 2.74
N PRO A 400 -26.30 -22.58 3.91
CA PRO A 400 -26.04 -23.59 4.93
C PRO A 400 -26.32 -25.02 4.44
N GLU A 401 -27.15 -25.21 3.42
CA GLU A 401 -27.39 -26.50 2.78
C GLU A 401 -26.14 -27.09 2.08
N ASN A 402 -25.16 -26.24 1.75
CA ASN A 402 -23.89 -26.61 1.13
C ASN A 402 -22.70 -26.56 2.11
N GLU A 403 -22.95 -26.38 3.41
CA GLU A 403 -21.91 -26.14 4.43
C GLU A 403 -20.78 -27.17 4.36
N ILE A 404 -21.08 -28.46 4.31
CA ILE A 404 -20.06 -29.53 4.32
C ILE A 404 -19.14 -29.43 3.11
N GLU A 405 -19.70 -29.20 1.91
CA GLU A 405 -18.92 -29.09 0.68
C GLU A 405 -18.03 -27.83 0.71
N LEU A 406 -18.60 -26.69 1.06
CA LEU A 406 -17.90 -25.41 1.09
C LEU A 406 -16.84 -25.37 2.19
N ALA A 407 -17.10 -25.95 3.37
CA ALA A 407 -16.15 -26.06 4.46
C ALA A 407 -14.97 -26.96 4.07
N ASN A 408 -15.20 -28.06 3.34
CA ASN A 408 -14.11 -28.89 2.84
C ASN A 408 -13.25 -28.13 1.83
N ILE A 409 -13.86 -27.41 0.88
CA ILE A 409 -13.12 -26.57 -0.08
C ILE A 409 -12.30 -25.50 0.65
N LYS A 410 -12.89 -24.83 1.64
CA LYS A 410 -12.22 -23.82 2.47
C LYS A 410 -11.00 -24.41 3.17
N ASN A 411 -11.20 -25.50 3.93
CA ASN A 411 -10.15 -26.12 4.73
C ASN A 411 -9.01 -26.67 3.86
N ASP A 412 -9.33 -27.26 2.70
CA ASP A 412 -8.32 -27.75 1.76
C ASP A 412 -7.51 -26.59 1.15
N LEU A 413 -8.17 -25.47 0.84
CA LEU A 413 -7.49 -24.29 0.33
C LEU A 413 -6.63 -23.61 1.40
N GLU A 414 -7.11 -23.46 2.63
CA GLU A 414 -6.32 -22.91 3.75
C GLU A 414 -5.05 -23.73 3.97
N LYS A 415 -5.17 -25.07 4.04
CA LYS A 415 -4.00 -25.96 4.14
C LYS A 415 -3.05 -25.82 2.96
N TRP A 416 -3.57 -25.68 1.74
CA TRP A 416 -2.75 -25.48 0.55
C TRP A 416 -2.00 -24.14 0.58
N ILE A 417 -2.65 -23.07 1.04
CA ILE A 417 -2.02 -21.75 1.22
C ILE A 417 -0.93 -21.82 2.28
N GLU A 418 -1.23 -22.37 3.46
CA GLU A 418 -0.26 -22.53 4.57
C GLU A 418 0.97 -23.29 4.09
N GLN A 419 0.77 -24.45 3.43
CA GLN A 419 1.87 -25.23 2.86
C GLN A 419 2.68 -24.43 1.83
N LYS A 420 2.03 -23.63 0.97
CA LYS A 420 2.73 -22.83 -0.04
C LYS A 420 3.55 -21.69 0.58
N ILE A 421 3.04 -21.07 1.64
CA ILE A 421 3.76 -20.03 2.38
C ILE A 421 4.96 -20.67 3.10
N ASP A 422 4.76 -21.80 3.77
CA ASP A 422 5.84 -22.54 4.43
C ASP A 422 6.91 -22.98 3.43
N GLU A 423 6.53 -23.55 2.28
CA GLU A 423 7.45 -23.93 1.21
C GLU A 423 8.24 -22.72 0.68
N LEU A 424 7.57 -21.58 0.48
CA LEU A 424 8.19 -20.36 -0.03
C LEU A 424 9.21 -19.77 0.95
N LEU A 425 8.91 -19.84 2.25
CA LEU A 425 9.71 -19.25 3.30
C LEU A 425 10.67 -20.25 3.96
N THR A 426 10.63 -21.52 3.55
CA THR A 426 11.54 -22.56 4.06
C THR A 426 12.99 -22.15 3.81
N GLY A 427 13.76 -22.05 4.90
CA GLY A 427 15.17 -21.66 4.85
C GLY A 427 15.41 -20.15 4.71
N ILE A 428 14.37 -19.34 4.56
CA ILE A 428 14.46 -17.87 4.58
C ILE A 428 14.40 -17.38 6.02
N LYS A 429 15.48 -16.73 6.47
CA LYS A 429 15.57 -16.13 7.81
C LYS A 429 15.05 -14.70 7.77
N TYR A 430 13.75 -14.53 7.54
CA TYR A 430 13.14 -13.21 7.57
C TYR A 430 12.90 -12.74 9.01
N GLU A 431 12.82 -11.43 9.19
CA GLU A 431 12.44 -10.81 10.45
C GLU A 431 11.16 -10.00 10.28
N VAL A 432 10.31 -10.01 11.31
CA VAL A 432 9.17 -9.10 11.42
C VAL A 432 9.66 -7.80 12.01
N ILE A 433 9.49 -6.69 11.29
CA ILE A 433 10.01 -5.40 11.75
C ILE A 433 9.10 -4.86 12.88
N PRO A 434 9.67 -4.40 14.01
CA PRO A 434 8.88 -3.76 15.06
C PRO A 434 8.13 -2.52 14.56
N ILE A 435 6.84 -2.39 14.90
CA ILE A 435 5.97 -1.28 14.47
C ILE A 435 6.61 0.08 14.80
N GLN A 436 7.18 0.23 16.00
CA GLN A 436 7.86 1.47 16.40
C GLN A 436 8.94 1.90 15.40
N LYS A 437 9.73 0.95 14.88
CA LYS A 437 10.80 1.23 13.92
C LYS A 437 10.26 1.74 12.60
N LEU A 438 9.14 1.18 12.16
CA LEU A 438 8.42 1.59 10.95
C LEU A 438 7.83 3.00 11.14
N VAL A 439 7.19 3.26 12.29
CA VAL A 439 6.66 4.59 12.64
C VAL A 439 7.78 5.63 12.71
N ARG A 440 8.94 5.30 13.29
CA ARG A 440 10.10 6.20 13.31
C ARG A 440 10.53 6.63 11.93
N VAL A 441 10.53 5.72 10.95
CA VAL A 441 10.91 6.06 9.58
C VAL A 441 9.91 7.02 8.94
N GLN A 442 8.60 6.76 9.05
CA GLN A 442 7.58 7.67 8.52
C GLN A 442 7.62 9.04 9.19
N ILE A 443 7.69 9.10 10.52
CA ILE A 443 7.75 10.38 11.26
C ILE A 443 9.03 11.14 10.93
N GLY A 444 10.18 10.47 10.93
CA GLY A 444 11.43 11.12 10.59
C GLY A 444 11.44 11.66 9.16
N SER A 445 10.87 10.91 8.21
CA SER A 445 10.76 11.36 6.82
C SER A 445 9.82 12.55 6.63
N ALA A 446 8.86 12.78 7.53
CA ALA A 446 8.00 13.96 7.50
C ALA A 446 8.70 15.24 7.99
N PHE A 447 9.72 15.09 8.85
CA PHE A 447 10.39 16.20 9.51
C PHE A 447 11.76 16.56 8.91
N ILE A 448 12.37 15.63 8.17
CA ILE A 448 13.50 15.92 7.26
C ILE A 448 12.94 16.65 6.04
#